data_AF-E2BVV2-F1
#
_entry.id   AF-E2BVV2-F1
#
_cell.length_a   1.000
_cell.length_b   1.000
_cell.length_c   1.000
_cell.angle_alpha   90.00
_cell.angle_beta   90.00
_cell.angle_gamma   90.00
#
_symmetry.space_group_name_H-M   'P 1'
#
loop_
_entity.id
_entity.type
_entity.pdbx_description
1 polymer ?
#
loop_
_entity_poly.entity_id
_entity_poly.type
_entity_poly.pdbx_seq_one_letter_code
_entity_poly.pdbx_strand_id
1 'polypeptide(L)'
;MANFINSTASLINDAYDYYLWTLSLADERTRGWLLVDSPKPTLMYTILYLLIVWAGPKAMKKRKAFKLTWALVPYNLAMACLNAYIAIQLFLASTRLRYSYVCQPIRHITRPDELQIAHAVWWYYFSKLLEFCDTFFFILRKKDNQLSFLHVYHHSTMFSLWWIGIKWVPSGSTFLPAMVNSSIHVLMYSYYGLAALGPSVTKYLWWKKYLTILQLIQFTTALILGINGIRSGCDFPLWMQYALVIYMLSFIVLFGNFYAKAYIAKGKQVYAEKRLERLKAAAAAAASASTSSALSNGIVTNGHTNGYTNGVSKKKTQ
;
A
#
# COMPACT_ATOMS: atom_id res chain seq x y z
N MET A 1 30.83 -12.77 35.95
CA MET A 1 30.53 -13.66 34.80
C MET A 1 29.50 -14.73 35.16
N ALA A 2 29.68 -15.49 36.25
CA ALA A 2 28.73 -16.52 36.70
C ALA A 2 27.30 -16.00 37.00
N ASN A 3 27.18 -14.85 37.69
CA ASN A 3 25.85 -14.25 37.95
C ASN A 3 25.14 -13.80 36.66
N PHE A 4 25.89 -13.31 35.67
CA PHE A 4 25.31 -12.93 34.38
C PHE A 4 24.86 -14.17 33.58
N ILE A 5 25.67 -15.24 33.57
CA ILE A 5 25.32 -16.52 32.93
C ILE A 5 24.09 -17.14 33.60
N ASN A 6 24.01 -17.14 34.93
CA ASN A 6 22.84 -17.63 35.67
C ASN A 6 21.59 -16.78 35.42
N SER A 7 21.70 -15.46 35.37
CA SER A 7 20.59 -14.58 35.02
C SER A 7 20.12 -14.79 33.58
N THR A 8 21.03 -14.96 32.62
CA THR A 8 20.65 -15.26 31.23
C THR A 8 20.02 -16.64 31.09
N ALA A 9 20.49 -17.65 31.82
CA ALA A 9 19.91 -18.98 31.81
C ALA A 9 18.50 -18.99 32.43
N SER A 10 18.30 -18.28 33.55
CA SER A 10 16.98 -18.07 34.15
C SER A 10 16.01 -17.44 33.17
N LEU A 11 16.41 -16.35 32.52
CA LEU A 11 15.56 -15.63 31.57
C LEU A 11 15.21 -16.47 30.33
N ILE A 12 16.12 -17.32 29.86
CA ILE A 12 15.87 -18.26 28.77
C ILE A 12 14.87 -19.33 29.20
N ASN A 13 15.02 -19.88 30.41
CA ASN A 13 14.08 -20.87 30.94
C ASN A 13 12.70 -20.26 31.14
N ASP A 14 12.60 -19.07 31.73
CA ASP A 14 11.34 -18.35 31.92
C ASP A 14 10.64 -18.06 30.59
N ALA A 15 11.41 -17.65 29.56
CA ALA A 15 10.88 -17.43 28.22
C ALA A 15 10.43 -18.73 27.54
N TYR A 16 11.16 -19.82 27.78
CA TYR A 16 10.81 -21.14 27.25
C TYR A 16 9.55 -21.69 27.90
N ASP A 17 9.42 -21.57 29.22
CA ASP A 17 8.23 -21.98 29.97
C ASP A 17 7.02 -21.13 29.58
N TYR A 18 7.20 -19.82 29.41
CA TYR A 18 6.17 -18.95 28.84
C TYR A 18 5.76 -19.40 27.43
N TYR A 19 6.73 -19.73 26.58
CA TYR A 19 6.44 -20.26 25.24
C TYR A 19 5.65 -21.58 25.31
N LEU A 20 6.04 -22.53 26.16
CA LEU A 20 5.32 -23.79 26.36
C LEU A 20 3.89 -23.54 26.85
N TRP A 21 3.70 -22.61 27.79
CA TRP A 21 2.37 -22.18 28.23
C TRP A 21 1.56 -21.60 27.08
N THR A 22 2.13 -20.72 26.24
CA THR A 22 1.40 -20.22 25.06
C THR A 22 1.05 -21.34 24.08
N LEU A 23 1.89 -22.36 23.94
CA LEU A 23 1.58 -23.51 23.08
C LEU A 23 0.39 -24.33 23.58
N SER A 24 0.14 -24.39 24.90
CA SER A 24 -1.07 -25.01 25.44
C SER A 24 -2.36 -24.26 25.10
N LEU A 25 -2.26 -23.00 24.68
CA LEU A 25 -3.39 -22.16 24.25
C LEU A 25 -3.53 -22.11 22.71
N ALA A 26 -2.67 -22.83 21.98
CA ALA A 26 -2.71 -22.83 20.52
C ALA A 26 -3.95 -23.56 19.99
N ASP A 27 -4.46 -23.11 18.85
CA ASP A 27 -5.65 -23.72 18.24
C ASP A 27 -5.28 -25.06 17.60
N GLU A 28 -5.88 -26.15 18.09
CA GLU A 28 -5.58 -27.51 17.61
C GLU A 28 -5.94 -27.72 16.13
N ARG A 29 -6.87 -26.93 15.58
CA ARG A 29 -7.36 -27.10 14.20
C ARG A 29 -6.31 -26.80 13.15
N THR A 30 -5.28 -26.01 13.49
CA THR A 30 -4.20 -25.62 12.57
C THR A 30 -2.91 -26.41 12.81
N ARG A 31 -2.93 -27.39 13.71
CA ARG A 31 -1.78 -28.26 13.99
C ARG A 31 -1.42 -29.10 12.77
N GLY A 32 -0.13 -29.21 12.48
CA GLY A 32 0.40 -29.91 11.30
C GLY A 32 0.31 -29.12 10.00
N TRP A 33 -0.25 -27.90 10.01
CA TRP A 33 -0.30 -27.06 8.82
C TRP A 33 1.08 -26.48 8.51
N LEU A 34 1.35 -26.36 7.22
CA LEU A 34 2.63 -25.90 6.72
C LEU A 34 2.99 -24.51 7.31
N LEU A 35 4.18 -24.42 7.92
CA LEU A 35 4.73 -23.22 8.59
C LEU A 35 3.95 -22.73 9.82
N VAL A 36 3.08 -23.54 10.43
CA VAL A 36 2.30 -23.14 11.62
C VAL A 36 2.84 -23.74 12.92
N ASP A 37 3.36 -24.96 12.89
CA ASP A 37 3.70 -25.70 14.12
C ASP A 37 4.74 -25.01 14.99
N SER A 38 5.75 -24.39 14.36
CA SER A 38 6.87 -23.75 15.04
C SER A 38 7.09 -22.32 14.51
N PRO A 39 7.56 -21.37 15.36
CA PRO A 39 7.97 -20.04 14.90
C PRO A 39 9.27 -20.07 14.08
N LYS A 40 10.06 -21.15 14.19
CA LYS A 40 11.40 -21.23 13.58
C LYS A 40 11.40 -20.94 12.08
N PRO A 41 10.51 -21.54 11.25
CA PRO A 41 10.48 -21.24 9.83
C PRO A 41 10.12 -19.78 9.54
N THR A 42 9.14 -19.23 10.25
CA THR A 42 8.70 -17.84 10.10
C THR A 42 9.84 -16.87 10.40
N LEU A 43 10.53 -17.06 11.53
CA LEU A 43 11.68 -16.25 11.91
C LEU A 43 12.83 -16.39 10.91
N MET A 44 13.12 -17.61 10.46
CA MET A 44 14.15 -17.87 9.46
C MET A 44 13.88 -17.12 8.15
N TYR A 45 12.66 -17.20 7.61
CA TYR A 45 12.29 -16.48 6.39
C TYR A 45 12.28 -14.96 6.58
N THR A 46 11.84 -14.44 7.73
CA THR A 46 11.92 -12.99 8.04
C THR A 46 13.37 -12.51 8.14
N ILE A 47 14.25 -13.27 8.78
CA ILE A 47 15.69 -12.95 8.86
C ILE A 47 16.30 -12.98 7.46
N LEU A 48 16.03 -14.03 6.68
CA LEU A 48 16.50 -14.13 5.30
C LEU A 48 16.02 -12.95 4.45
N TYR A 49 14.74 -12.57 4.59
CA TYR A 49 14.17 -11.40 3.92
C TYR A 49 14.94 -10.12 4.26
N LEU A 50 15.19 -9.85 5.54
CA LEU A 50 15.92 -8.66 5.98
C LEU A 50 17.38 -8.68 5.50
N LEU A 51 18.03 -9.85 5.49
CA LEU A 51 19.37 -10.02 4.92
C LEU A 51 19.39 -9.69 3.42
N ILE A 52 18.38 -10.14 2.66
CA ILE A 52 18.26 -9.82 1.23
C ILE A 52 17.98 -8.33 1.02
N VAL A 53 17.14 -7.71 1.84
CA VAL A 53 16.90 -6.25 1.79
C VAL A 53 18.19 -5.47 2.05
N TRP A 54 19.04 -5.93 2.96
CA TRP A 54 20.30 -5.27 3.30
C TRP A 54 21.42 -5.53 2.27
N ALA A 55 21.57 -6.77 1.80
CA ALA A 55 22.64 -7.19 0.89
C ALA A 55 22.29 -6.96 -0.59
N GLY A 56 21.02 -7.11 -0.95
CA GLY A 56 20.53 -7.08 -2.33
C GLY A 56 20.85 -5.78 -3.08
N PRO A 57 20.52 -4.59 -2.54
CA PRO A 57 20.88 -3.32 -3.17
C PRO A 57 22.38 -3.15 -3.33
N LYS A 58 23.19 -3.62 -2.37
CA LYS A 58 24.67 -3.57 -2.44
C LYS A 58 25.20 -4.45 -3.58
N ALA A 59 24.66 -5.67 -3.71
CA ALA A 59 25.01 -6.59 -4.79
C ALA A 59 24.59 -6.06 -6.19
N MET A 60 23.45 -5.37 -6.26
CA MET A 60 22.93 -4.77 -7.50
C MET A 60 23.58 -3.43 -7.88
N LYS A 61 24.42 -2.83 -7.02
CA LYS A 61 25.09 -1.55 -7.29
C LYS A 61 25.90 -1.59 -8.59
N LYS A 62 26.68 -2.66 -8.79
CA LYS A 62 27.55 -2.87 -9.97
C LYS A 62 26.85 -3.57 -11.15
N ARG A 63 25.59 -3.97 -11.01
CA ARG A 63 24.83 -4.71 -12.04
C ARG A 63 23.81 -3.80 -12.73
N LYS A 64 23.46 -4.13 -13.98
CA LYS A 64 22.37 -3.49 -14.71
C LYS A 64 21.02 -3.97 -14.16
N ALA A 65 19.98 -3.13 -14.24
CA ALA A 65 18.64 -3.50 -13.81
C ALA A 65 18.07 -4.61 -14.71
N PHE A 66 17.45 -5.63 -14.12
CA PHE A 66 16.85 -6.73 -14.87
C PHE A 66 15.51 -6.32 -15.49
N LYS A 67 15.26 -6.76 -16.73
CA LYS A 67 13.96 -6.62 -17.42
C LYS A 67 13.10 -7.84 -17.13
N LEU A 68 12.36 -7.80 -16.03
CA LEU A 68 11.57 -8.93 -15.53
C LEU A 68 10.08 -8.87 -15.90
N THR A 69 9.70 -8.13 -16.94
CA THR A 69 8.29 -7.89 -17.28
C THR A 69 7.46 -9.17 -17.41
N TRP A 70 8.01 -10.18 -18.09
CA TRP A 70 7.36 -11.48 -18.30
C TRP A 70 7.26 -12.33 -17.03
N ALA A 71 8.05 -12.04 -15.99
CA ALA A 71 7.91 -12.67 -14.67
C ALA A 71 6.94 -11.88 -13.77
N LEU A 72 6.96 -10.54 -13.85
CA LEU A 72 6.11 -9.68 -13.04
C LEU A 72 4.63 -9.83 -13.39
N VAL A 73 4.27 -9.93 -14.67
CA VAL A 73 2.86 -9.99 -15.06
C VAL A 73 2.18 -11.26 -14.52
N PRO A 74 2.70 -12.49 -14.74
CA PRO A 74 2.13 -13.70 -14.16
C PRO A 74 2.15 -13.70 -12.64
N TYR A 75 3.22 -13.19 -12.01
CA TYR A 75 3.30 -13.08 -10.56
C TYR A 75 2.20 -12.18 -9.98
N ASN A 76 2.04 -10.96 -10.51
CA ASN A 76 1.00 -10.05 -10.03
C ASN A 76 -0.41 -10.61 -10.29
N LEU A 77 -0.61 -11.29 -11.42
CA LEU A 77 -1.89 -11.96 -11.71
C LEU A 77 -2.16 -13.10 -10.72
N ALA A 78 -1.17 -13.97 -10.45
CA ALA A 78 -1.29 -15.05 -9.49
C ALA A 78 -1.58 -14.52 -8.08
N MET A 79 -0.91 -13.44 -7.67
CA MET A 79 -1.17 -12.79 -6.38
C MET A 79 -2.57 -12.15 -6.33
N ALA A 80 -3.05 -11.55 -7.41
CA ALA A 80 -4.42 -11.05 -7.50
C ALA A 80 -5.44 -12.20 -7.39
N CYS A 81 -5.23 -13.31 -8.10
CA CYS A 81 -6.10 -14.49 -8.03
C CYS A 81 -6.10 -15.13 -6.63
N LEU A 82 -4.93 -15.24 -6.00
CA LEU A 82 -4.81 -15.77 -4.63
C LEU A 82 -5.58 -14.90 -3.62
N ASN A 83 -5.40 -13.57 -3.69
CA ASN A 83 -6.12 -12.65 -2.83
C ASN A 83 -7.64 -12.65 -3.11
N ALA A 84 -8.05 -12.81 -4.36
CA ALA A 84 -9.46 -12.95 -4.73
C ALA A 84 -10.05 -14.24 -4.15
N TYR A 85 -9.33 -15.35 -4.26
CA TYR A 85 -9.70 -16.62 -3.65
C TYR A 85 -9.87 -16.46 -2.14
N ILE A 86 -8.91 -15.89 -1.42
CA ILE A 86 -8.99 -15.68 0.02
C ILE A 86 -10.21 -14.82 0.39
N ALA A 87 -10.41 -13.69 -0.30
CA ALA A 87 -11.54 -12.79 -0.03
C ALA A 87 -12.89 -13.49 -0.24
N ILE A 88 -13.03 -14.25 -1.34
CA ILE A 88 -14.25 -15.01 -1.65
C ILE A 88 -14.49 -16.11 -0.62
N GLN A 89 -13.45 -16.87 -0.23
CA GLN A 89 -13.58 -17.93 0.77
C GLN A 89 -14.03 -17.38 2.12
N LEU A 90 -13.43 -16.28 2.57
CA LEU A 90 -13.82 -15.61 3.83
C LEU A 90 -15.24 -15.05 3.75
N PHE A 91 -15.62 -14.43 2.64
CA PHE A 91 -16.97 -13.90 2.44
C PHE A 91 -18.04 -15.00 2.43
N LEU A 92 -17.84 -16.08 1.68
CA LEU A 92 -18.80 -17.18 1.58
C LEU A 92 -18.92 -17.95 2.89
N ALA A 93 -17.80 -18.20 3.59
CA ALA A 93 -17.83 -18.88 4.88
C ALA A 93 -18.47 -17.99 5.95
N SER A 94 -18.07 -16.73 6.09
CA SER A 94 -18.65 -15.81 7.08
C SER A 94 -20.17 -15.60 6.87
N THR A 95 -20.63 -15.56 5.62
CA THR A 95 -22.06 -15.43 5.29
C THR A 95 -22.85 -16.67 5.71
N ARG A 96 -22.34 -17.87 5.42
CA ARG A 96 -22.98 -19.14 5.83
C ARG A 96 -22.96 -19.35 7.34
N LEU A 97 -21.88 -18.91 8.00
CA LEU A 97 -21.73 -18.95 9.45
C LEU A 97 -22.54 -17.87 10.19
N ARG A 98 -23.10 -16.89 9.46
CA ARG A 98 -23.73 -15.67 10.01
C ARG A 98 -22.81 -14.95 11.01
N TYR A 99 -21.54 -14.81 10.63
CA TYR A 99 -20.56 -14.09 11.44
C TYR A 99 -20.96 -12.63 11.63
N SER A 100 -20.76 -12.13 12.84
CA SER A 100 -20.88 -10.71 13.15
C SER A 100 -19.66 -9.96 12.60
N TYR A 101 -19.92 -8.87 11.88
CA TYR A 101 -18.90 -7.99 11.33
C TYR A 101 -18.40 -6.95 12.35
N VAL A 102 -19.01 -6.90 13.54
CA VAL A 102 -18.65 -5.98 14.61
C VAL A 102 -17.77 -6.69 15.63
N CYS A 103 -18.23 -7.85 16.10
CA CYS A 103 -17.55 -8.66 17.09
C CYS A 103 -17.92 -10.13 16.87
N GLN A 104 -16.96 -10.93 16.43
CA GLN A 104 -17.10 -12.36 16.30
C GLN A 104 -16.16 -13.08 17.28
N PRO A 105 -16.70 -13.87 18.22
CA PRO A 105 -15.87 -14.68 19.12
C PRO A 105 -15.18 -15.82 18.39
N ILE A 106 -14.12 -16.34 19.01
CA ILE A 106 -13.44 -17.55 18.52
C ILE A 106 -14.31 -18.74 18.88
N ARG A 107 -14.60 -19.57 17.88
CA ARG A 107 -15.28 -20.86 18.09
C ARG A 107 -14.29 -21.97 17.79
N HIS A 108 -13.94 -22.76 18.81
CA HIS A 108 -13.12 -23.96 18.66
C HIS A 108 -13.97 -25.14 18.19
N ILE A 109 -14.59 -24.98 17.03
CA ILE A 109 -15.47 -25.97 16.42
C ILE A 109 -14.86 -26.40 15.08
N THR A 110 -14.87 -27.70 14.81
CA THR A 110 -14.33 -28.35 13.60
C THR A 110 -15.36 -28.46 12.47
N ARG A 111 -16.40 -27.62 12.47
CA ARG A 111 -17.40 -27.58 11.39
C ARG A 111 -16.71 -27.21 10.07
N PRO A 112 -17.09 -27.80 8.92
CA PRO A 112 -16.45 -27.51 7.63
C PRO A 112 -16.37 -26.02 7.30
N ASP A 113 -17.41 -25.25 7.62
CA ASP A 113 -17.44 -23.81 7.38
C ASP A 113 -16.47 -23.02 8.29
N GLU A 114 -16.30 -23.44 9.54
CA GLU A 114 -15.33 -22.82 10.49
C GLU A 114 -13.89 -23.15 10.07
N LEU A 115 -13.65 -24.40 9.63
CA LEU A 115 -12.36 -24.81 9.07
C LEU A 115 -12.04 -24.06 7.78
N GLN A 116 -13.04 -23.75 6.95
CA GLN A 116 -12.85 -22.94 5.75
C GLN A 116 -12.36 -21.52 6.07
N ILE A 117 -12.84 -20.90 7.16
CA ILE A 117 -12.28 -19.63 7.65
C ILE A 117 -10.80 -19.82 8.01
N ALA A 118 -10.49 -20.83 8.83
CA ALA A 118 -9.11 -21.11 9.23
C ALA A 118 -8.20 -21.37 8.02
N HIS A 119 -8.64 -22.16 7.04
CA HIS A 119 -7.91 -22.41 5.80
C HIS A 119 -7.68 -21.14 4.98
N ALA A 120 -8.69 -20.27 4.86
CA ALA A 120 -8.55 -19.00 4.17
C ALA A 120 -7.60 -18.05 4.90
N VAL A 121 -7.63 -18.02 6.25
CA VAL A 121 -6.66 -17.28 7.07
C VAL A 121 -5.25 -17.86 6.93
N TRP A 122 -5.09 -19.18 6.78
CA TRP A 122 -3.80 -19.79 6.50
C TRP A 122 -3.27 -19.41 5.12
N TRP A 123 -4.12 -19.42 4.08
CA TRP A 123 -3.75 -18.91 2.76
C TRP A 123 -3.39 -17.43 2.80
N TYR A 124 -4.07 -16.64 3.64
CA TYR A 124 -3.71 -15.25 3.88
C TYR A 124 -2.33 -15.12 4.54
N TYR A 125 -2.02 -15.92 5.56
CA TYR A 125 -0.68 -15.95 6.15
C TYR A 125 0.39 -16.35 5.13
N PHE A 126 0.14 -17.42 4.37
CA PHE A 126 1.05 -17.91 3.35
C PHE A 126 1.26 -16.89 2.22
N SER A 127 0.22 -16.13 1.85
CA SER A 127 0.36 -15.08 0.85
C SER A 127 1.42 -14.05 1.25
N LYS A 128 1.53 -13.70 2.54
CA LYS A 128 2.54 -12.73 3.03
C LYS A 128 3.98 -13.20 2.82
N LEU A 129 4.22 -14.51 2.83
CA LEU A 129 5.51 -15.06 2.42
C LEU A 129 5.77 -14.83 0.93
N LEU A 130 4.76 -15.07 0.08
CA LEU A 130 4.86 -14.82 -1.36
C LEU A 130 5.07 -13.34 -1.67
N GLU A 131 4.46 -12.43 -0.90
CA GLU A 131 4.64 -10.97 -1.02
C GLU A 131 6.10 -10.53 -0.79
N PHE A 132 6.96 -11.34 -0.16
CA PHE A 132 8.40 -11.04 -0.10
C PHE A 132 9.04 -10.93 -1.49
N CYS A 133 8.49 -11.63 -2.48
CA CYS A 133 8.93 -11.54 -3.87
C CYS A 133 8.79 -10.11 -4.44
N ASP A 134 7.84 -9.29 -3.96
CA ASP A 134 7.71 -7.88 -4.36
C ASP A 134 9.01 -7.12 -4.13
N THR A 135 9.61 -7.36 -2.96
CA THR A 135 10.86 -6.74 -2.55
C THR A 135 12.02 -7.23 -3.42
N PHE A 136 12.05 -8.53 -3.74
CA PHE A 136 13.07 -9.08 -4.63
C PHE A 136 12.97 -8.47 -6.03
N PHE A 137 11.76 -8.29 -6.57
CA PHE A 137 11.56 -7.61 -7.84
C PHE A 137 11.99 -6.15 -7.80
N PHE A 138 11.76 -5.42 -6.70
CA PHE A 138 12.24 -4.03 -6.55
C PHE A 138 13.76 -3.94 -6.58
N ILE A 139 14.44 -4.83 -5.85
CA ILE A 139 15.91 -4.89 -5.78
C ILE A 139 16.49 -5.23 -7.17
N LEU A 140 15.99 -6.29 -7.82
CA LEU A 140 16.50 -6.71 -9.14
C LEU A 140 16.26 -5.67 -10.24
N ARG A 141 15.18 -4.88 -10.13
CA ARG A 141 14.86 -3.80 -11.07
C ARG A 141 15.51 -2.45 -10.71
N LYS A 142 16.30 -2.38 -9.63
CA LYS A 142 16.90 -1.15 -9.08
C LYS A 142 15.85 -0.05 -8.87
N LYS A 143 14.73 -0.42 -8.26
CA LYS A 143 13.64 0.50 -7.90
C LYS A 143 13.72 0.87 -6.42
N ASP A 144 14.85 1.43 -6.01
CA ASP A 144 15.16 1.74 -4.61
C ASP A 144 14.14 2.69 -3.96
N ASN A 145 13.53 3.59 -4.76
CA ASN A 145 12.44 4.46 -4.30
C ASN A 145 11.19 3.70 -3.85
N GLN A 146 10.99 2.46 -4.31
CA GLN A 146 9.88 1.59 -3.88
C GLN A 146 10.24 0.79 -2.62
N LEU A 147 11.53 0.54 -2.39
CA LEU A 147 12.06 -0.10 -1.18
C LEU A 147 12.13 0.90 0.00
N SER A 148 10.97 1.45 0.35
CA SER A 148 10.85 2.41 1.45
C SER A 148 10.86 1.72 2.81
N PHE A 149 11.11 2.49 3.89
CA PHE A 149 10.97 1.98 5.26
C PHE A 149 9.57 1.38 5.51
N LEU A 150 8.51 2.05 5.03
CA LEU A 150 7.13 1.57 5.17
C LEU A 150 6.94 0.19 4.54
N HIS A 151 7.52 -0.03 3.35
CA HIS A 151 7.47 -1.31 2.65
C HIS A 151 8.14 -2.42 3.46
N VAL A 152 9.38 -2.20 3.88
CA VAL A 152 10.18 -3.20 4.61
C VAL A 152 9.56 -3.48 5.99
N TYR A 153 9.12 -2.44 6.70
CA TYR A 153 8.39 -2.57 7.96
C TYR A 153 7.16 -3.44 7.77
N HIS A 154 6.25 -3.10 6.85
CA HIS A 154 5.03 -3.85 6.59
C HIS A 154 5.29 -5.33 6.27
N HIS A 155 6.15 -5.63 5.28
CA HIS A 155 6.33 -7.02 4.87
C HIS A 155 6.98 -7.85 5.97
N SER A 156 8.02 -7.34 6.65
CA SER A 156 8.68 -8.08 7.74
C SER A 156 7.77 -8.35 8.95
N THR A 157 6.95 -7.36 9.34
CA THR A 157 6.05 -7.51 10.51
C THR A 157 4.81 -8.31 10.17
N MET A 158 4.18 -8.12 9.00
CA MET A 158 2.93 -8.82 8.65
C MET A 158 3.09 -10.33 8.66
N PHE A 159 4.15 -10.87 8.05
CA PHE A 159 4.36 -12.31 8.01
C PHE A 159 4.50 -12.90 9.43
N SER A 160 5.24 -12.21 10.30
CA SER A 160 5.46 -12.63 11.69
C SER A 160 4.19 -12.51 12.54
N LEU A 161 3.44 -11.42 12.41
CA LEU A 161 2.20 -11.18 13.15
C LEU A 161 1.09 -12.14 12.74
N TRP A 162 0.98 -12.47 11.45
CA TRP A 162 -0.03 -13.42 10.98
C TRP A 162 0.29 -14.87 11.31
N TRP A 163 1.57 -15.21 11.55
CA TRP A 163 1.93 -16.49 12.16
C TRP A 163 1.35 -16.63 13.58
N ILE A 164 1.43 -15.55 14.38
CA ILE A 164 0.78 -15.51 15.70
C ILE A 164 -0.75 -15.62 15.53
N GLY A 165 -1.32 -14.87 14.58
CA GLY A 165 -2.74 -14.95 14.26
C GLY A 165 -3.21 -16.38 13.96
N ILE A 166 -2.57 -17.10 13.04
CA ILE A 166 -3.00 -18.46 12.66
C ILE A 166 -2.75 -19.50 13.77
N LYS A 167 -1.74 -19.29 14.62
CA LYS A 167 -1.38 -20.23 15.69
C LYS A 167 -2.38 -20.20 16.85
N TRP A 168 -2.84 -19.02 17.24
CA TRP A 168 -3.71 -18.85 18.41
C TRP A 168 -5.14 -18.43 18.08
N VAL A 169 -5.35 -17.71 16.98
CA VAL A 169 -6.63 -17.08 16.64
C VAL A 169 -6.97 -17.24 15.15
N PRO A 170 -7.09 -18.48 14.63
CA PRO A 170 -7.30 -18.74 13.20
C PRO A 170 -8.74 -18.46 12.73
N SER A 171 -9.65 -18.10 13.62
CA SER A 171 -11.04 -17.73 13.29
C SER A 171 -11.53 -16.56 14.18
N GLY A 172 -12.84 -16.32 14.21
CA GLY A 172 -13.40 -15.17 14.92
C GLY A 172 -13.12 -13.86 14.19
N SER A 173 -13.00 -12.76 14.93
CA SER A 173 -12.89 -11.39 14.39
C SER A 173 -11.68 -11.15 13.47
N THR A 174 -10.69 -12.05 13.45
CA THR A 174 -9.54 -12.04 12.53
C THR A 174 -9.95 -12.12 11.05
N PHE A 175 -11.11 -12.72 10.74
CA PHE A 175 -11.55 -12.92 9.36
C PHE A 175 -11.74 -11.60 8.59
N LEU A 176 -12.25 -10.57 9.27
CA LEU A 176 -12.67 -9.33 8.63
C LEU A 176 -11.47 -8.49 8.16
N PRO A 177 -10.44 -8.24 8.98
CA PRO A 177 -9.20 -7.62 8.50
C PRO A 177 -8.53 -8.39 7.36
N ALA A 178 -8.50 -9.73 7.42
CA ALA A 178 -7.95 -10.56 6.34
C ALA A 178 -8.75 -10.40 5.03
N MET A 179 -10.08 -10.43 5.12
CA MET A 179 -10.97 -10.30 3.96
C MET A 179 -10.86 -8.93 3.29
N VAL A 180 -10.88 -7.85 4.07
CA VAL A 180 -10.75 -6.48 3.54
C VAL A 180 -9.34 -6.27 2.96
N ASN A 181 -8.28 -6.71 3.65
CA ASN A 181 -6.91 -6.61 3.12
C ASN A 181 -6.78 -7.36 1.79
N SER A 182 -7.26 -8.60 1.72
CA SER A 182 -7.22 -9.40 0.50
C SER A 182 -7.97 -8.70 -0.63
N SER A 183 -9.15 -8.14 -0.36
CA SER A 183 -9.95 -7.41 -1.35
C SER A 183 -9.19 -6.20 -1.92
N ILE A 184 -8.50 -5.43 -1.06
CA ILE A 184 -7.66 -4.31 -1.51
C ILE A 184 -6.41 -4.81 -2.25
N HIS A 185 -5.83 -5.94 -1.84
CA HIS A 185 -4.69 -6.56 -2.52
C HIS A 185 -5.06 -7.07 -3.92
N VAL A 186 -6.29 -7.52 -4.17
CA VAL A 186 -6.77 -7.79 -5.54
C VAL A 186 -6.62 -6.54 -6.42
N LEU A 187 -7.09 -5.40 -5.94
CA LEU A 187 -7.01 -4.13 -6.70
C LEU A 187 -5.56 -3.67 -6.87
N MET A 188 -4.75 -3.78 -5.82
CA MET A 188 -3.34 -3.39 -5.82
C MET A 188 -2.50 -4.24 -6.79
N TYR A 189 -2.61 -5.57 -6.74
CA TYR A 189 -1.88 -6.47 -7.63
C TYR A 189 -2.38 -6.38 -9.06
N SER A 190 -3.69 -6.18 -9.28
CA SER A 190 -4.21 -5.88 -10.61
C SER A 190 -3.59 -4.60 -11.19
N TYR A 191 -3.48 -3.54 -10.38
CA TYR A 191 -2.80 -2.31 -10.78
C TYR A 191 -1.32 -2.54 -11.13
N TYR A 192 -0.59 -3.32 -10.31
CA TYR A 192 0.82 -3.62 -10.58
C TYR A 192 1.03 -4.51 -11.80
N GLY A 193 0.15 -5.48 -12.03
CA GLY A 193 0.13 -6.30 -13.24
C GLY A 193 -0.07 -5.44 -14.50
N LEU A 194 -1.06 -4.56 -14.49
CA LEU A 194 -1.30 -3.62 -15.59
C LEU A 194 -0.14 -2.63 -15.78
N ALA A 195 0.45 -2.15 -14.68
CA ALA A 195 1.59 -1.24 -14.74
C ALA A 195 2.86 -1.92 -15.29
N ALA A 196 2.98 -3.24 -15.16
CA ALA A 196 4.10 -4.00 -15.71
C ALA A 196 4.07 -4.12 -17.24
N LEU A 197 2.88 -4.03 -17.88
CA LEU A 197 2.71 -4.07 -19.35
C LEU A 197 3.31 -2.87 -20.08
N GLY A 198 3.79 -1.85 -19.35
CA GLY A 198 4.62 -0.78 -19.88
C GLY A 198 3.85 0.51 -20.20
N PRO A 199 4.54 1.48 -20.87
CA PRO A 199 4.04 2.85 -21.05
C PRO A 199 2.65 2.93 -21.69
N SER A 200 2.37 2.05 -22.65
CA SER A 200 1.11 1.99 -23.39
C SER A 200 -0.11 1.76 -22.49
N VAL A 201 0.05 1.01 -21.39
CA VAL A 201 -1.03 0.75 -20.43
C VAL A 201 -0.98 1.72 -19.26
N THR A 202 0.21 2.08 -18.79
CA THR A 202 0.38 2.96 -17.61
C THR A 202 -0.29 4.34 -17.76
N LYS A 203 -0.46 4.83 -18.99
CA LYS A 203 -1.17 6.09 -19.27
C LYS A 203 -2.64 6.07 -18.83
N TYR A 204 -3.27 4.88 -18.79
CA TYR A 204 -4.66 4.70 -18.37
C TYR A 204 -4.80 4.48 -16.85
N LEU A 205 -3.69 4.33 -16.11
CA LEU A 205 -3.67 4.02 -14.68
C LEU A 205 -3.75 5.28 -13.79
N TRP A 206 -4.66 6.19 -14.12
CA TRP A 206 -4.88 7.47 -13.39
C TRP A 206 -5.41 7.26 -11.96
N TRP A 207 -6.00 6.10 -11.68
CA TRP A 207 -6.68 5.80 -10.43
C TRP A 207 -5.75 5.34 -9.29
N LYS A 208 -4.41 5.42 -9.48
CA LYS A 208 -3.41 5.10 -8.45
C LYS A 208 -3.68 5.78 -7.10
N LYS A 209 -4.12 7.05 -7.14
CA LYS A 209 -4.42 7.82 -5.91
C LYS A 209 -5.57 7.20 -5.11
N TYR A 210 -6.59 6.68 -5.80
CA TYR A 210 -7.75 6.06 -5.13
C TYR A 210 -7.39 4.76 -4.45
N LEU A 211 -6.44 3.99 -4.99
CA LEU A 211 -5.89 2.81 -4.28
C LEU A 211 -5.30 3.18 -2.91
N THR A 212 -4.49 4.24 -2.86
CA THR A 212 -3.91 4.69 -1.59
C THR A 212 -4.98 5.21 -0.62
N ILE A 213 -6.02 5.86 -1.13
CA ILE A 213 -7.16 6.29 -0.31
C ILE A 213 -7.91 5.07 0.26
N LEU A 214 -8.16 4.05 -0.55
CA LEU A 214 -8.81 2.81 -0.11
C LEU A 214 -7.99 2.09 0.97
N GLN A 215 -6.66 2.03 0.82
CA GLN A 215 -5.76 1.49 1.86
C GLN A 215 -5.86 2.27 3.17
N LEU A 216 -5.91 3.61 3.11
CA LEU A 216 -6.04 4.44 4.32
C LEU A 216 -7.41 4.26 4.99
N ILE A 217 -8.48 4.14 4.20
CA ILE A 217 -9.83 3.83 4.70
C ILE A 217 -9.81 2.46 5.39
N GLN A 218 -9.19 1.44 4.79
CA GLN A 218 -9.05 0.12 5.40
C GLN A 218 -8.41 0.19 6.79
N PHE A 219 -7.27 0.88 6.94
CA PHE A 219 -6.59 0.98 8.24
C PHE A 219 -7.40 1.77 9.26
N THR A 220 -8.10 2.82 8.83
CA THR A 220 -8.95 3.65 9.70
C THR A 220 -10.16 2.87 10.20
N THR A 221 -10.85 2.14 9.30
CA THR A 221 -11.98 1.30 9.67
C THR A 221 -11.56 0.15 10.59
N ALA A 222 -10.40 -0.48 10.32
CA ALA A 222 -9.85 -1.52 11.19
C ALA A 222 -9.52 -0.98 12.59
N LEU A 223 -8.98 0.24 12.69
CA LEU A 223 -8.73 0.90 13.97
C LEU A 223 -10.03 1.14 14.75
N ILE A 224 -11.07 1.68 14.09
CA ILE A 224 -12.36 1.95 14.72
C ILE A 224 -13.01 0.64 15.21
N LEU A 225 -12.98 -0.42 14.40
CA LEU A 225 -13.47 -1.73 14.79
C LEU A 225 -12.70 -2.31 15.98
N GLY A 226 -11.37 -2.18 15.99
CA GLY A 226 -10.54 -2.60 17.12
C GLY A 226 -10.90 -1.88 18.42
N ILE A 227 -11.05 -0.54 18.37
CA ILE A 227 -11.45 0.27 19.54
C ILE A 227 -12.88 -0.09 20.01
N ASN A 228 -13.81 -0.29 19.08
CA ASN A 228 -15.17 -0.69 19.40
C ASN A 228 -15.22 -2.09 20.02
N GLY A 229 -14.41 -3.04 19.55
CA GLY A 229 -14.27 -4.37 20.15
C GLY A 229 -13.86 -4.30 21.61
N ILE A 230 -12.87 -3.45 21.92
CA ILE A 230 -12.38 -3.26 23.30
C ILE A 230 -13.46 -2.63 24.18
N ARG A 231 -14.16 -1.61 23.66
CA ARG A 231 -15.21 -0.89 24.41
C ARG A 231 -16.47 -1.70 24.67
N SER A 232 -16.86 -2.54 23.70
CA SER A 232 -18.07 -3.36 23.79
C SER A 232 -17.89 -4.64 24.61
N GLY A 233 -16.67 -4.94 25.09
CA GLY A 233 -16.38 -6.17 25.80
C GLY A 233 -16.50 -7.40 24.90
N CYS A 234 -16.08 -7.27 23.64
CA CYS A 234 -16.14 -8.37 22.68
C CYS A 234 -15.42 -9.62 23.20
N ASP A 235 -16.07 -10.78 23.10
CA ASP A 235 -15.55 -12.10 23.51
C ASP A 235 -14.49 -12.63 22.52
N PHE A 236 -13.46 -11.82 22.32
CA PHE A 236 -12.33 -12.07 21.44
C PHE A 236 -11.06 -11.66 22.20
N PRO A 237 -9.94 -12.38 22.09
CA PRO A 237 -8.79 -12.18 22.98
C PRO A 237 -8.31 -10.72 23.03
N LEU A 238 -8.35 -10.12 24.22
CA LEU A 238 -8.04 -8.69 24.39
C LEU A 238 -6.64 -8.33 23.89
N TRP A 239 -5.65 -9.20 24.12
CA TRP A 239 -4.27 -8.98 23.67
C TRP A 239 -4.19 -8.81 22.14
N MET A 240 -5.01 -9.53 21.38
CA MET A 240 -5.06 -9.45 19.92
C MET A 240 -5.71 -8.14 19.46
N GLN A 241 -6.73 -7.65 20.20
CA GLN A 241 -7.37 -6.37 19.93
C GLN A 241 -6.41 -5.19 20.18
N TYR A 242 -5.67 -5.21 21.30
CA TYR A 242 -4.64 -4.21 21.58
C TYR A 242 -3.52 -4.23 20.55
N ALA A 243 -3.03 -5.42 20.17
CA ALA A 243 -2.03 -5.56 19.13
C ALA A 243 -2.51 -4.98 17.78
N LEU A 244 -3.76 -5.26 17.40
CA LEU A 244 -4.38 -4.68 16.21
C LEU A 244 -4.41 -3.15 16.27
N VAL A 245 -4.88 -2.56 17.37
CA VAL A 245 -4.97 -1.10 17.54
C VAL A 245 -3.60 -0.43 17.44
N ILE A 246 -2.61 -0.94 18.17
CA ILE A 246 -1.23 -0.43 18.14
C ILE A 246 -0.67 -0.51 16.71
N TYR A 247 -0.90 -1.63 16.04
CA TYR A 247 -0.42 -1.83 14.69
C TYR A 247 -1.11 -0.91 13.68
N MET A 248 -2.44 -0.73 13.74
CA MET A 248 -3.18 0.18 12.86
C MET A 248 -2.77 1.64 13.05
N LEU A 249 -2.50 2.07 14.28
CA LEU A 249 -1.96 3.41 14.56
C LEU A 249 -0.62 3.63 13.85
N SER A 250 0.29 2.64 13.92
CA SER A 250 1.56 2.71 13.19
C SER A 250 1.32 2.86 11.68
N PHE A 251 0.39 2.08 11.10
CA PHE A 251 0.09 2.14 9.67
C PHE A 251 -0.49 3.48 9.23
N ILE A 252 -1.42 4.05 10.01
CA ILE A 252 -2.00 5.36 9.72
C ILE A 252 -0.93 6.45 9.71
N VAL A 253 0.01 6.43 10.66
CA VAL A 253 1.11 7.39 10.71
C VAL A 253 2.04 7.23 9.51
N LEU A 254 2.48 6.00 9.20
CA LEU A 254 3.42 5.76 8.09
C LEU A 254 2.77 6.03 6.72
N PHE A 255 1.55 5.52 6.46
CA PHE A 255 0.83 5.77 5.22
C PHE A 255 0.39 7.22 5.08
N GLY A 256 0.00 7.87 6.18
CA GLY A 256 -0.33 9.30 6.21
C GLY A 256 0.87 10.15 5.81
N ASN A 257 2.05 9.86 6.35
CA ASN A 257 3.31 10.52 5.98
C ASN A 257 3.65 10.29 4.49
N PHE A 258 3.53 9.04 4.01
CA PHE A 258 3.70 8.72 2.60
C PHE A 258 2.74 9.50 1.71
N TYR A 259 1.44 9.54 2.04
CA TYR A 259 0.41 10.23 1.26
C TYR A 259 0.66 11.74 1.23
N ALA A 260 1.00 12.34 2.37
CA ALA A 260 1.33 13.75 2.47
C ALA A 260 2.52 14.11 1.57
N LYS A 261 3.60 13.31 1.58
CA LYS A 261 4.78 13.54 0.74
C LYS A 261 4.49 13.29 -0.75
N ALA A 262 3.87 12.16 -1.08
CA ALA A 262 3.71 11.72 -2.47
C ALA A 262 2.64 12.50 -3.24
N TYR A 263 1.56 12.94 -2.56
CA TYR A 263 0.40 13.54 -3.22
C TYR A 263 0.15 14.99 -2.80
N ILE A 264 0.23 15.33 -1.51
CA ILE A 264 -0.07 16.70 -1.05
C ILE A 264 1.08 17.65 -1.38
N ALA A 265 2.30 17.33 -0.96
CA ALA A 265 3.47 18.18 -1.21
C ALA A 265 3.76 18.31 -2.71
N LYS A 266 3.75 17.18 -3.43
CA LYS A 266 3.93 17.18 -4.90
C LYS A 266 2.80 17.91 -5.62
N GLY A 267 1.55 17.77 -5.18
CA GLY A 267 0.41 18.52 -5.74
C GLY A 267 0.56 20.03 -5.56
N LYS A 268 1.01 20.47 -4.39
CA LYS A 268 1.30 21.89 -4.12
C LYS A 268 2.44 22.43 -5.00
N GLN A 269 3.50 21.65 -5.22
CA GLN A 269 4.59 22.02 -6.12
C GLN A 269 4.10 22.20 -7.56
N VAL A 270 3.38 21.22 -8.11
CA VAL A 270 2.84 21.29 -9.48
C VAL A 270 1.88 22.48 -9.65
N TYR A 271 1.06 22.76 -8.63
CA TYR A 271 0.19 23.95 -8.65
C TYR A 271 0.98 25.25 -8.62
N ALA A 272 2.03 25.34 -7.79
CA ALA A 272 2.91 26.50 -7.72
C ALA A 272 3.68 26.74 -9.02
N GLU A 273 4.20 25.68 -9.65
CA GLU A 273 4.87 25.72 -10.95
C GLU A 273 3.92 26.24 -12.05
N LYS A 274 2.71 25.67 -12.16
CA LYS A 274 1.70 26.16 -13.12
C LYS A 274 1.28 27.59 -12.86
N ARG A 275 1.20 28.01 -11.59
CA ARG A 275 0.90 29.40 -11.23
C ARG A 275 2.03 30.32 -11.67
N LEU A 276 3.29 29.93 -11.44
CA LEU A 276 4.46 30.69 -11.87
C LEU A 276 4.53 30.80 -13.41
N GLU A 277 4.25 29.72 -14.14
CA GLU A 277 4.16 29.74 -15.60
C GLU A 277 3.08 30.71 -16.09
N ARG A 278 1.89 30.69 -15.50
CA ARG A 278 0.81 31.64 -15.82
C ARG A 278 1.21 33.09 -15.53
N LEU A 279 1.88 33.35 -14.42
CA LEU A 279 2.38 34.68 -14.07
C LEU A 279 3.46 35.16 -15.05
N LYS A 280 4.39 34.29 -15.44
CA LYS A 280 5.42 34.60 -16.45
C LYS A 280 4.78 34.89 -17.82
N ALA A 281 3.81 34.09 -18.24
CA ALA A 281 3.08 34.31 -19.49
C ALA A 281 2.31 35.64 -19.48
N ALA A 282 1.64 35.96 -18.37
CA ALA A 282 0.95 37.23 -18.19
C ALA A 282 1.92 38.44 -18.20
N ALA A 283 3.07 38.32 -17.54
CA ALA A 283 4.09 39.36 -17.54
C ALA A 283 4.70 39.58 -18.94
N ALA A 284 4.96 38.50 -19.68
CA ALA A 284 5.45 38.59 -21.07
C ALA A 284 4.42 39.26 -21.99
N ALA A 285 3.14 38.92 -21.86
CA ALA A 285 2.05 39.56 -22.61
C ALA A 285 1.96 41.06 -22.28
N ALA A 286 2.02 41.44 -20.99
CA ALA A 286 2.01 42.84 -20.57
C ALA A 286 3.23 43.63 -21.10
N ALA A 287 4.43 43.03 -21.07
CA ALA A 287 5.63 43.63 -21.65
C ALA A 287 5.46 43.89 -23.16
N SER A 288 4.97 42.90 -23.92
CA SER A 288 4.72 43.06 -25.36
C SER A 288 3.67 44.14 -25.68
N ALA A 289 2.64 44.28 -24.85
CA ALA A 289 1.63 45.34 -24.99
C ALA A 289 2.26 46.73 -24.75
N SER A 290 3.12 46.88 -23.73
CA SER A 290 3.80 48.15 -23.45
C SER A 290 4.78 48.58 -24.54
N THR A 291 5.46 47.63 -25.20
CA THR A 291 6.34 47.92 -26.34
C THR A 291 5.55 48.35 -27.57
N SER A 292 4.33 47.80 -27.78
CA SER A 292 3.46 48.23 -28.88
C SER A 292 2.90 49.64 -28.71
N SER A 293 2.64 50.10 -27.47
CA SER A 293 2.19 51.47 -27.20
C SER A 293 3.31 52.52 -27.29
N ALA A 294 4.58 52.13 -27.14
CA ALA A 294 5.71 53.05 -27.25
C ALA A 294 6.06 53.45 -28.70
N LEU A 295 5.60 52.69 -29.70
CA LEU A 295 5.83 52.96 -31.12
C LEU A 295 4.76 53.86 -31.79
N SER A 296 3.71 54.30 -31.07
CA SER A 296 2.59 55.04 -31.69
C SER A 296 2.60 56.57 -31.49
N ASN A 297 3.66 57.16 -30.95
CA ASN A 297 3.77 58.63 -30.82
C ASN A 297 4.78 59.23 -31.80
N GLY A 298 4.53 59.06 -33.10
CA GLY A 298 5.14 59.87 -34.15
C GLY A 298 4.32 61.14 -34.37
N ILE A 299 4.89 62.31 -34.05
CA ILE A 299 4.29 63.63 -34.28
C ILE A 299 4.09 63.81 -35.80
N VAL A 300 2.84 63.92 -36.25
CA VAL A 300 2.51 64.30 -37.63
C VAL A 300 2.55 65.82 -37.71
N THR A 301 3.66 66.39 -38.20
CA THR A 301 3.71 67.80 -38.62
C THR A 301 3.03 67.94 -39.99
N ASN A 302 1.94 68.71 -40.04
CA ASN A 302 1.20 69.02 -41.26
C ASN A 302 2.08 69.76 -42.29
N GLY A 303 2.46 69.07 -43.36
CA GLY A 303 2.98 69.68 -44.58
C GLY A 303 1.83 70.01 -45.54
N HIS A 304 1.76 71.27 -45.97
CA HIS A 304 0.85 71.73 -47.03
C HIS A 304 1.10 70.96 -48.34
N THR A 305 0.04 70.42 -48.95
CA THR A 305 0.08 69.92 -50.33
C THR A 305 -0.95 70.64 -51.18
N ASN A 306 -0.48 71.44 -52.14
CA ASN A 306 -1.24 71.89 -53.30
C ASN A 306 -1.31 70.75 -54.32
N GLY A 307 -2.48 70.47 -54.90
CA GLY A 307 -2.59 69.51 -56.00
C GLY A 307 -4.03 69.20 -56.41
N TYR A 308 -4.29 69.32 -57.71
CA TYR A 308 -5.59 69.45 -58.34
C TYR A 308 -6.45 68.17 -58.41
N THR A 309 -7.74 68.43 -58.60
CA THR A 309 -8.86 67.52 -58.90
C THR A 309 -8.69 66.67 -60.16
N ASN A 310 -9.26 65.45 -60.18
CA ASN A 310 -10.19 64.98 -61.22
C ASN A 310 -10.83 63.63 -60.84
N GLY A 311 -12.11 63.47 -61.22
CA GLY A 311 -13.06 62.51 -60.65
C GLY A 311 -13.04 61.09 -61.23
N VAL A 312 -13.99 60.27 -60.75
CA VAL A 312 -15.10 59.64 -61.50
C VAL A 312 -15.91 58.76 -60.52
N SER A 313 -17.20 58.69 -60.80
CA SER A 313 -18.30 58.20 -59.98
C SER A 313 -18.64 56.70 -60.18
N LYS A 314 -19.41 56.15 -59.22
CA LYS A 314 -20.26 54.92 -59.25
C LYS A 314 -19.51 53.58 -59.09
N LYS A 315 -20.05 52.53 -58.43
CA LYS A 315 -21.43 52.20 -58.00
C LYS A 315 -21.39 51.09 -56.93
N LYS A 316 -22.36 51.09 -56.00
CA LYS A 316 -22.77 49.94 -55.19
C LYS A 316 -23.24 48.77 -56.08
N THR A 317 -22.89 47.55 -55.71
CA THR A 317 -23.81 46.39 -55.75
C THR A 317 -23.42 45.39 -54.66
N GLN A 318 -24.45 44.67 -54.21
CA GLN A 318 -24.58 43.76 -53.05
C GLN A 318 -23.37 42.95 -52.62
#